data_AF-A0A9E1WU65-F1
#
_entry.id   AF-A0A9E1WU65-F1
#
_cell.length_a   1.000
_cell.length_b   1.000
_cell.length_c   1.000
_cell.angle_alpha   90.00
_cell.angle_beta   90.00
_cell.angle_gamma   90.00
#
_symmetry.space_group_name_H-M   'P 1'
#
loop_
_entity.id
_entity.type
_entity.pdbx_description
1 polymer ?
#
loop_
_entity_poly.entity_id
_entity_poly.type
_entity_poly.pdbx_seq_one_letter_code
_entity_poly.pdbx_strand_id
1 'polypeptide(L)'
;MLDSSQYAVVFDAAVAAARQDGMNPVLKDRRSGVISTEPAIAGSFVEPWKPAPSTSRQGLENTLSLQRRSARFEFLPVQNIPVPGRDNAVLVGPNLLSPSGQDLTTYDGELELRVWVYVERKYTQGVQRGTWTLQSESITQIMPAQEPWEQVSAQFWAPISRDVAREQQLLGAVETSLHQE
;
A
#
# COMPACT_ATOMS: atom_id res chain seq x y z
N MET A 1 -11.60 -12.51 12.41
CA MET A 1 -11.29 -11.57 13.51
C MET A 1 -10.26 -12.22 14.39
N LEU A 2 -9.36 -11.43 14.96
CA LEU A 2 -8.20 -11.93 15.70
C LEU A 2 -8.40 -11.62 17.18
N ASP A 3 -8.12 -12.59 18.04
CA ASP A 3 -8.04 -12.31 19.47
C ASP A 3 -6.72 -11.60 19.79
N SER A 4 -6.76 -10.71 20.79
CA SER A 4 -5.58 -9.98 21.28
C SER A 4 -4.42 -10.90 21.67
N SER A 5 -4.71 -12.08 22.22
CA SER A 5 -3.69 -13.07 22.60
C SER A 5 -2.88 -13.60 21.41
N GLN A 6 -3.47 -13.60 20.22
CA GLN A 6 -2.83 -14.06 18.98
C GLN A 6 -2.11 -12.94 18.23
N TYR A 7 -2.23 -11.70 18.70
CA TYR A 7 -1.71 -10.52 17.99
C TYR A 7 -0.23 -10.64 17.61
N ALA A 8 0.62 -11.05 18.55
CA ALA A 8 2.06 -11.16 18.31
C ALA A 8 2.38 -12.18 17.21
N VAL A 9 1.72 -13.33 17.24
CA VAL A 9 1.90 -14.41 16.25
C VAL A 9 1.43 -13.95 14.88
N VAL A 10 0.26 -13.31 14.80
CA VAL A 10 -0.30 -12.84 13.53
C VAL A 10 0.53 -11.70 12.95
N PHE A 11 1.07 -10.82 13.80
CA PHE A 11 1.97 -9.76 13.36
C PHE A 11 3.24 -10.33 12.72
N ASP A 12 3.84 -11.35 13.34
CA ASP A 12 5.04 -12.00 12.80
C ASP A 12 4.72 -12.82 11.54
N ALA A 13 3.54 -13.46 11.46
CA ALA A 13 3.04 -14.11 10.26
C ALA A 13 2.82 -13.12 9.10
N ALA A 14 2.28 -11.92 9.37
CA ALA A 14 2.13 -10.86 8.37
C ALA A 14 3.48 -10.37 7.85
N VAL A 15 4.47 -10.22 8.73
CA VAL A 15 5.86 -9.91 8.34
C VAL A 15 6.45 -11.00 7.46
N ALA A 16 6.22 -12.27 7.79
CA ALA A 16 6.71 -13.41 7.01
C ALA A 16 6.04 -13.47 5.63
N ALA A 17 4.72 -13.33 5.56
CA ALA A 17 3.96 -13.31 4.31
C ALA A 17 4.42 -12.18 3.38
N ALA A 18 4.64 -10.98 3.92
CA ALA A 18 5.16 -9.86 3.13
C ALA A 18 6.55 -10.15 2.53
N ARG A 19 7.45 -10.74 3.33
CA ARG A 19 8.79 -11.15 2.86
C ARG A 19 8.74 -12.22 1.79
N GLN A 20 7.85 -13.20 1.93
CA GLN A 20 7.68 -14.27 0.94
C GLN A 20 7.18 -13.74 -0.41
N ASP A 21 6.34 -12.70 -0.42
CA ASP A 21 5.89 -12.04 -1.66
C ASP A 21 6.90 -11.00 -2.20
N GLY A 22 8.10 -10.90 -1.60
CA GLY A 22 9.17 -10.00 -2.03
C GLY A 22 9.01 -8.53 -1.60
N MET A 23 8.04 -8.24 -0.73
CA MET A 23 7.78 -6.91 -0.16
C MET A 23 8.42 -6.81 1.23
N ASN A 24 9.71 -6.47 1.27
CA ASN A 24 10.47 -6.40 2.52
C ASN A 24 9.91 -5.33 3.46
N PRO A 25 9.54 -5.64 4.71
CA PRO A 25 9.02 -4.63 5.63
C PRO A 25 10.09 -3.63 6.08
N VAL A 26 9.84 -2.33 5.88
CA VAL A 26 10.68 -1.19 6.29
C VAL A 26 10.27 -0.67 7.67
N LEU A 27 8.97 -0.50 7.87
CA LEU A 27 8.40 -0.06 9.13
C LEU A 27 7.68 -1.23 9.77
N LYS A 28 8.01 -1.49 11.03
CA LYS A 28 7.34 -2.48 11.88
C LYS A 28 7.06 -1.83 13.21
N ASP A 29 5.85 -1.34 13.40
CA ASP A 29 5.41 -0.80 14.68
C ASP A 29 4.36 -1.72 15.29
N ARG A 30 4.78 -2.49 16.29
CA ARG A 30 3.90 -3.42 17.03
C ARG A 30 2.95 -2.70 18.00
N ARG A 31 3.25 -1.46 18.38
CA ARG A 31 2.38 -0.73 19.32
C ARG A 31 1.20 -0.12 18.60
N SER A 32 1.44 0.47 17.43
CA SER A 32 0.37 0.99 16.58
C SER A 32 -0.24 -0.05 15.64
N GLY A 33 0.40 -1.21 15.46
CA GLY A 33 -0.05 -2.25 14.54
C GLY A 33 0.12 -1.90 13.09
N VAL A 34 1.15 -1.14 12.73
CA VAL A 34 1.40 -0.75 11.35
C VAL A 34 2.65 -1.45 10.83
N ILE A 35 2.52 -2.13 9.70
CA ILE A 35 3.64 -2.65 8.92
C ILE A 35 3.60 -1.99 7.56
N SER A 36 4.72 -1.39 7.14
CA SER A 36 4.87 -0.84 5.79
C SER A 36 6.07 -1.46 5.10
N THR A 37 5.92 -1.77 3.81
CA THR A 37 6.90 -2.51 3.03
C THR A 37 7.61 -1.65 1.99
N GLU A 38 8.81 -2.08 1.62
CA GLU A 38 9.49 -1.59 0.43
C GLU A 38 8.64 -1.93 -0.79
N PRO A 39 8.57 -1.02 -1.77
CA PRO A 39 7.89 -1.32 -3.01
C PRO A 39 8.55 -2.49 -3.74
N ALA A 40 7.81 -3.57 -3.95
CA ALA A 40 8.22 -4.62 -4.87
C ALA A 40 8.00 -4.14 -6.31
N ILE A 41 9.04 -4.20 -7.14
CA ILE A 41 8.89 -3.94 -8.57
C ILE A 41 8.03 -5.07 -9.13
N ALA A 42 6.83 -4.73 -9.59
CA ALA A 42 6.03 -5.66 -10.36
C ALA A 42 6.75 -5.83 -11.70
N GLY A 43 7.52 -6.91 -11.85
CA GLY A 43 7.95 -7.35 -13.17
C GLY A 43 6.69 -7.52 -13.99
N SER A 44 6.46 -6.64 -14.96
CA SER A 44 5.36 -6.70 -15.89
C SER A 44 5.52 -7.98 -16.72
N PHE A 45 5.07 -9.11 -16.17
CA PHE A 45 5.04 -10.38 -16.85
C PHE A 45 3.99 -10.29 -17.96
N VAL A 46 4.49 -10.06 -19.17
CA VAL A 46 4.00 -10.53 -20.47
C VAL A 46 2.47 -10.60 -20.56
N GLU A 47 1.86 -9.61 -21.20
CA GLU A 47 0.47 -9.68 -21.67
C GLU A 47 0.30 -10.89 -22.62
N PRO A 48 -0.34 -12.01 -22.21
CA PRO A 48 -0.34 -13.27 -22.99
C PRO A 48 -1.19 -13.24 -24.27
N TRP A 49 -2.12 -12.30 -24.38
CA TRP A 49 -3.08 -12.21 -25.51
C TRP A 49 -2.75 -11.10 -26.50
N LYS A 50 -1.52 -10.57 -26.50
CA LYS A 50 -1.05 -9.63 -27.52
C LYS A 50 -0.06 -10.33 -28.44
N PRO A 51 -0.26 -10.29 -29.78
CA PRO A 51 0.66 -10.91 -30.71
C PRO A 51 2.07 -10.32 -30.51
N ALA A 52 3.06 -11.21 -30.47
CA ALA A 52 4.44 -10.92 -30.14
C ALA A 52 4.97 -9.66 -30.86
N PRO A 53 5.55 -8.68 -30.15
CA PRO A 53 6.22 -7.57 -30.80
C PRO A 53 7.43 -8.09 -31.58
N SER A 54 7.48 -7.80 -32.88
CA SER A 54 8.50 -8.25 -33.83
C SER A 54 9.90 -7.67 -33.59
N THR A 55 10.14 -6.93 -32.50
CA THR A 55 11.45 -6.39 -32.14
C THR A 55 11.58 -6.18 -30.62
N SER A 56 12.74 -6.54 -30.06
CA SER A 56 13.08 -6.39 -28.63
C SER A 56 12.99 -4.95 -28.11
N ARG A 57 13.15 -3.94 -28.99
CA ARG A 57 12.91 -2.52 -28.68
C ARG A 57 11.43 -2.16 -28.50
N GLN A 58 10.52 -2.81 -29.22
CA GLN A 58 9.08 -2.55 -29.16
C GLN A 58 8.41 -3.23 -27.95
N GLY A 59 9.00 -4.33 -27.47
CA GLY A 59 8.63 -4.96 -26.20
C GLY A 59 8.97 -4.09 -24.99
N LEU A 60 10.02 -3.27 -25.06
CA LEU A 60 10.37 -2.32 -24.01
C LEU A 60 9.43 -1.10 -23.99
N GLU A 61 8.97 -0.63 -25.15
CA GLU A 61 8.10 0.55 -25.25
C GLU A 61 6.69 0.32 -24.64
N ASN A 62 6.16 -0.91 -24.72
CA ASN A 62 4.93 -1.30 -24.02
C ASN A 62 5.13 -1.60 -22.52
N THR A 63 6.38 -1.55 -22.02
CA THR A 63 6.77 -1.89 -20.63
C THR A 63 7.08 -0.63 -19.79
N LEU A 64 6.98 0.58 -20.36
CA LEU A 64 7.42 1.84 -19.73
C LEU A 64 6.38 2.55 -18.83
N SER A 65 5.44 1.81 -18.25
CA SER A 65 4.88 2.22 -16.97
C SER A 65 5.61 1.43 -15.92
N LEU A 66 6.76 1.94 -15.46
CA LEU A 66 7.40 1.46 -14.24
C LEU A 66 6.34 1.53 -13.15
N GLN A 67 5.73 0.39 -12.85
CA GLN A 67 4.76 0.20 -11.80
C GLN A 67 5.44 -0.62 -10.72
N ARG A 68 5.22 -0.21 -9.48
CA ARG A 68 5.69 -0.94 -8.31
C ARG A 68 4.52 -1.07 -7.35
N ARG A 69 4.59 -2.07 -6.48
CA ARG A 69 3.55 -2.35 -5.49
C ARG A 69 4.12 -2.17 -4.10
N SER A 70 3.45 -1.40 -3.27
CA SER A 70 3.78 -1.27 -1.85
C SER A 70 2.62 -1.81 -1.02
N ALA A 71 2.92 -2.64 -0.03
CA ALA A 71 1.93 -3.17 0.90
C ALA A 71 2.01 -2.46 2.26
N ARG A 72 0.83 -2.24 2.85
CA ARG A 72 0.65 -1.72 4.20
C ARG A 72 -0.34 -2.62 4.94
N PHE A 73 0.10 -3.14 6.07
CA PHE A 73 -0.73 -3.93 6.98
C PHE A 73 -1.07 -3.06 8.18
N GLU A 74 -2.34 -3.03 8.56
CA GLU A 74 -2.85 -2.27 9.69
C GLU A 74 -3.69 -3.17 10.58
N PHE A 75 -3.36 -3.21 11.86
CA PHE A 75 -4.17 -3.85 12.88
C PHE A 75 -4.99 -2.78 13.59
N LEU A 76 -6.31 -2.96 13.62
CA LEU A 76 -7.23 -2.02 14.24
C LEU A 76 -8.07 -2.75 15.29
N PRO A 77 -8.31 -2.15 16.46
CA PRO A 77 -9.29 -2.68 17.39
C PRO A 77 -10.66 -2.63 16.72
N VAL A 78 -11.42 -3.72 16.84
CA VAL A 78 -12.80 -3.78 16.36
C VAL A 78 -13.62 -2.83 17.21
N GLN A 79 -13.76 -1.59 16.75
CA GLN A 79 -14.66 -0.65 17.39
C GLN A 79 -16.09 -1.05 17.03
N ASN A 80 -16.75 -1.72 17.98
CA ASN A 80 -18.21 -1.77 18.00
C ASN A 80 -18.72 -0.36 18.25
N ILE A 81 -18.78 0.45 17.19
CA ILE A 81 -19.52 1.72 17.22
C ILE A 81 -20.98 1.29 17.38
N PRO A 82 -21.63 1.51 18.52
CA PRO A 82 -23.03 1.22 18.65
C PRO A 82 -23.74 2.06 17.58
N VAL A 83 -24.47 1.44 16.67
CA VAL A 83 -25.35 2.19 15.77
C VAL A 83 -26.29 2.96 16.70
N PRO A 84 -26.22 4.31 16.75
CA PRO A 84 -27.06 5.04 17.67
C PRO A 84 -28.50 4.73 17.28
N GLY A 85 -29.25 4.14 18.22
CA GLY A 85 -30.69 3.99 18.07
C GLY A 85 -31.31 5.35 17.76
N ARG A 86 -32.40 5.36 17.00
CA ARG A 86 -33.14 6.58 16.58
C ARG A 86 -33.71 7.42 17.73
N ASP A 87 -33.32 7.18 18.97
CA ASP A 87 -33.81 7.88 20.15
C ASP A 87 -32.76 8.87 20.64
N ASN A 88 -33.02 10.15 20.38
CA ASN A 88 -32.50 11.31 21.10
C ASN A 88 -30.99 11.29 21.40
N ALA A 89 -30.17 10.81 20.47
CA ALA A 89 -28.72 10.77 20.63
C ALA A 89 -28.18 12.21 20.77
N VAL A 90 -27.74 12.55 21.98
CA VAL A 90 -26.94 13.75 22.24
C VAL A 90 -25.74 13.71 21.28
N LEU A 91 -25.57 14.76 20.48
CA LEU A 91 -24.43 14.90 19.58
C LEU A 91 -23.17 15.10 20.42
N VAL A 92 -22.54 14.01 20.85
CA VAL A 92 -21.24 14.03 21.50
C VAL A 92 -20.19 14.16 20.41
N GLY A 93 -19.50 15.29 20.38
CA GLY A 93 -18.39 15.52 19.46
C GLY A 93 -17.24 14.52 19.69
N PRO A 94 -16.38 14.29 18.70
CA PRO A 94 -15.24 13.38 18.85
C PRO A 94 -14.35 13.88 19.98
N ASN A 95 -14.00 12.99 20.93
CA ASN A 95 -13.07 13.33 22.00
C ASN A 95 -11.65 13.46 21.42
N LEU A 96 -11.24 14.69 21.13
CA LEU A 96 -9.92 15.02 20.57
C LEU A 96 -8.76 14.87 21.58
N LEU A 97 -9.08 14.70 22.87
CA LEU A 97 -8.11 14.59 23.96
C LEU A 97 -7.92 13.16 24.45
N SER A 98 -8.66 12.20 23.89
CA SER A 98 -8.33 10.79 24.09
C SER A 98 -6.90 10.55 23.60
N PRO A 99 -6.05 9.83 24.36
CA PRO A 99 -4.72 9.47 23.88
C PRO A 99 -4.86 8.78 22.53
N SER A 100 -4.40 9.44 21.48
CA SER A 100 -4.43 8.92 20.12
C SER A 100 -3.42 7.79 20.03
N GLY A 101 -3.92 6.60 19.69
CA GLY A 101 -3.12 5.38 19.60
C GLY A 101 -3.19 4.55 20.88
N GLN A 102 -4.18 3.65 20.92
CA GLN A 102 -4.20 2.57 21.91
C GLN A 102 -3.05 1.60 21.60
N ASP A 103 -2.25 1.25 22.62
CA ASP A 103 -1.15 0.32 22.45
C ASP A 103 -1.69 -1.11 22.28
N LEU A 104 -1.58 -1.62 21.06
CA LEU A 104 -2.14 -2.92 20.66
C LEU A 104 -1.44 -4.10 21.34
N THR A 105 -0.22 -3.91 21.85
CA THR A 105 0.48 -4.97 22.60
C THR A 105 -0.14 -5.28 23.95
N THR A 106 -0.89 -4.32 24.50
CA THR A 106 -1.59 -4.41 25.79
C THR A 106 -3.11 -4.38 25.64
N TYR A 107 -3.60 -4.29 24.41
CA TYR A 107 -5.02 -4.23 24.13
C TYR A 107 -5.65 -5.59 24.39
N ASP A 108 -6.74 -5.61 25.15
CA ASP A 108 -7.54 -6.79 25.43
C ASP A 108 -8.87 -6.63 24.68
N GLY A 109 -9.03 -7.40 23.60
CA GLY A 109 -10.18 -7.33 22.70
C GLY A 109 -9.91 -7.85 21.29
N GLU A 110 -10.95 -7.81 20.45
CA GLU A 110 -10.87 -8.26 19.07
C GLU A 110 -10.14 -7.25 18.19
N LEU A 111 -9.30 -7.77 17.29
CA LEU A 111 -8.54 -7.02 16.31
C LEU A 111 -8.95 -7.41 14.88
N GLU A 112 -8.95 -6.42 14.00
CA GLU A 112 -9.10 -6.56 12.56
C GLU A 112 -7.75 -6.34 11.88
N LEU A 113 -7.31 -7.27 11.04
CA LEU A 113 -6.18 -7.08 10.14
C LEU A 113 -6.67 -6.55 8.79
N ARG A 114 -6.19 -5.37 8.40
CA ARG A 114 -6.40 -4.79 7.08
C ARG A 114 -5.11 -4.81 6.29
N VAL A 115 -5.21 -5.20 5.03
CA VAL A 115 -4.09 -5.20 4.08
C VAL A 115 -4.44 -4.29 2.93
N TRP A 116 -3.53 -3.35 2.65
CA TRP A 116 -3.63 -2.41 1.56
C TRP A 116 -2.45 -2.63 0.63
N VAL A 117 -2.71 -2.85 -0.65
CA VAL A 117 -1.65 -2.96 -1.66
C VAL A 117 -1.86 -1.84 -2.66
N TYR A 118 -0.94 -0.88 -2.66
CA TYR A 118 -0.97 0.24 -3.59
C TYR A 118 -0.19 -0.11 -4.85
N VAL A 119 -0.80 0.13 -6.00
CA VAL A 119 -0.08 0.18 -7.27
C VAL A 119 0.39 1.61 -7.45
N GLU A 120 1.69 1.79 -7.50
CA GLU A 120 2.33 3.07 -7.67
C GLU A 120 2.86 3.20 -9.09
N ARG A 121 2.65 4.38 -9.70
CA ARG A 121 3.20 4.72 -11.00
C ARG A 121 4.27 5.78 -10.83
N LYS A 122 5.39 5.61 -11.55
CA LYS A 122 6.42 6.64 -11.62
C LYS A 122 5.87 7.86 -12.38
N TYR A 123 5.92 9.01 -11.74
CA TYR A 123 5.63 10.31 -12.32
C TYR A 123 6.94 11.09 -12.50
N THR A 124 7.09 11.71 -13.67
CA THR A 124 8.20 12.61 -13.99
C THR A 124 7.59 13.95 -14.37
N GLN A 125 7.97 15.01 -13.66
CA GLN A 125 7.46 16.36 -13.92
C GLN A 125 7.93 16.86 -15.30
N GLY A 126 7.12 17.70 -15.94
CA GLY A 126 7.47 18.35 -17.21
C GLY A 126 7.46 17.43 -18.44
N VAL A 127 7.07 16.17 -18.30
CA VAL A 127 6.88 15.25 -19.44
C VAL A 127 5.64 15.68 -20.23
N GLN A 128 5.83 16.04 -21.49
CA GLN A 128 4.77 16.24 -22.45
C GLN A 128 4.86 15.14 -23.50
N ARG A 129 3.79 14.35 -23.62
CA ARG A 129 3.65 13.32 -24.65
C ARG A 129 2.75 13.83 -25.76
N GLY A 130 3.23 13.75 -26.99
CA GLY A 130 2.43 14.12 -28.15
C GLY A 130 1.22 13.20 -28.34
N THR A 131 0.12 13.78 -28.80
CA THR A 131 -1.18 13.10 -28.96
C THR A 131 -1.14 11.97 -30.00
N TRP A 132 -0.27 12.08 -31.02
CA TRP A 132 -0.31 11.21 -32.21
C TRP A 132 0.87 10.25 -32.33
N THR A 133 2.02 10.54 -31.70
CA THR A 133 3.20 9.68 -31.77
C THR A 133 3.89 9.61 -30.41
N LEU A 134 4.16 8.39 -29.94
CA LEU A 134 4.88 8.16 -28.68
C LEU A 134 6.36 8.58 -28.74
N GLN A 135 6.90 8.80 -29.95
CA GLN A 135 8.27 9.28 -30.16
C GLN A 135 8.46 10.78 -29.88
N SER A 136 7.38 11.56 -29.87
CA SER A 136 7.43 12.97 -29.47
C SER A 136 7.19 13.07 -27.96
N GLU A 137 8.20 12.73 -27.17
CA GLU A 137 8.24 13.07 -25.74
C GLU A 137 9.23 14.23 -25.56
N SER A 138 8.76 15.35 -25.03
CA SER A 138 9.61 16.44 -24.56
C SER A 138 9.55 16.51 -23.04
N ILE A 139 10.68 16.82 -22.43
CA ILE A 139 10.78 16.99 -20.97
C ILE A 139 11.21 18.42 -20.71
N THR A 140 10.33 19.22 -20.12
CA THR A 140 10.69 20.56 -19.66
C THR A 140 11.56 20.43 -18.42
N GLN A 141 12.76 21.01 -18.46
CA GLN A 141 13.63 21.07 -17.29
C GLN A 141 13.08 22.13 -16.32
N ILE A 142 12.61 21.68 -15.17
CA ILE A 142 12.13 22.57 -14.10
C ILE A 142 13.34 22.98 -13.27
N MET A 143 13.52 24.30 -13.08
CA MET A 143 14.54 24.82 -12.17
C MET A 143 14.07 24.63 -10.73
N PRO A 144 14.97 24.20 -9.82
CA PRO A 144 14.60 24.07 -8.42
C PRO A 144 14.19 25.44 -7.86
N ALA A 145 13.18 25.44 -6.98
CA ALA A 145 12.83 26.62 -6.21
C ALA A 145 14.03 27.11 -5.38
N GLN A 146 14.10 28.42 -5.13
CA GLN A 146 15.19 29.00 -4.33
C GLN A 146 15.24 28.40 -2.92
N GLU A 147 14.07 28.20 -2.32
CA GLU A 147 13.97 27.68 -0.96
C GLU A 147 13.91 26.14 -0.94
N PRO A 148 14.74 25.46 -0.12
CA PRO A 148 14.82 24.00 -0.09
C PRO A 148 13.50 23.28 0.23
N TRP A 149 12.62 23.88 1.04
CA TRP A 149 11.33 23.28 1.42
C TRP A 149 10.26 23.40 0.33
N GLU A 150 10.46 24.26 -0.67
CA GLU A 150 9.59 24.37 -1.86
C GLU A 150 10.04 23.46 -2.99
N GLN A 151 11.23 22.85 -2.88
CA GLN A 151 11.76 21.94 -3.88
C GLN A 151 11.03 20.60 -3.81
N VAL A 152 10.27 20.31 -4.87
CA VAL A 152 9.70 18.99 -5.13
C VAL A 152 10.64 18.17 -6.00
N SER A 153 10.75 16.88 -5.69
CA SER A 153 11.53 15.94 -6.51
C SER A 153 10.97 15.88 -7.93
N ALA A 154 11.84 16.01 -8.94
CA ALA A 154 11.45 15.94 -10.35
C ALA A 154 10.83 14.59 -10.75
N GLN A 155 11.15 13.52 -10.01
CA GLN A 155 10.60 12.19 -10.19
C GLN A 155 10.11 11.66 -8.84
N PHE A 156 8.86 11.20 -8.79
CA PHE A 156 8.29 10.58 -7.61
C PHE A 156 7.32 9.47 -8.00
N TRP A 157 6.96 8.65 -7.03
CA TRP A 157 6.00 7.58 -7.22
C TRP A 157 4.67 7.98 -6.61
N ALA A 158 3.61 7.91 -7.40
CA ALA A 158 2.28 8.26 -6.96
C ALA A 158 1.42 6.99 -6.88
N PRO A 159 0.69 6.74 -5.78
CA PRO A 159 -0.30 5.68 -5.74
C PRO A 159 -1.42 6.01 -6.73
N ILE A 160 -1.66 5.12 -7.69
CA ILE A 160 -2.68 5.31 -8.74
C ILE A 160 -3.94 4.48 -8.48
N SER A 161 -3.79 3.33 -7.83
CA SER A 161 -4.89 2.41 -7.54
C SER A 161 -4.52 1.43 -6.43
N ARG A 162 -5.50 0.67 -5.98
CA ARG A 162 -5.32 -0.47 -5.07
C ARG A 162 -5.42 -1.78 -5.84
N ASP A 163 -4.61 -2.77 -5.45
CA ASP A 163 -4.64 -4.12 -5.99
C ASP A 163 -5.37 -5.06 -5.03
N VAL A 164 -6.71 -5.10 -5.13
CA VAL A 164 -7.57 -5.87 -4.23
C VAL A 164 -7.30 -7.37 -4.31
N ALA A 165 -6.95 -7.89 -5.50
CA ALA A 165 -6.63 -9.30 -5.67
C ALA A 165 -5.38 -9.67 -4.86
N ARG A 166 -4.35 -8.81 -4.90
CA ARG A 166 -3.13 -9.03 -4.12
C ARG A 166 -3.37 -8.85 -2.61
N GLU A 167 -4.21 -7.90 -2.21
CA GLU A 167 -4.62 -7.74 -0.81
C GLU A 167 -5.23 -9.04 -0.25
N GLN A 168 -6.14 -9.66 -1.00
CA GLN A 168 -6.76 -10.93 -0.62
C GLN A 168 -5.76 -12.09 -0.59
N GLN A 169 -4.83 -12.15 -1.55
CA GLN A 169 -3.78 -13.18 -1.56
C GLN A 169 -2.87 -13.10 -0.32
N LEU A 170 -2.45 -11.89 0.06
CA LEU A 170 -1.63 -11.68 1.26
C LEU A 170 -2.39 -12.02 2.53
N LEU A 171 -3.67 -11.63 2.63
CA LEU A 171 -4.53 -12.01 3.75
C LEU A 171 -4.66 -13.54 3.86
N GLY A 172 -4.94 -14.23 2.76
CA GLY A 172 -5.03 -15.69 2.73
C GLY A 172 -3.70 -16.39 3.06
N ALA A 173 -2.57 -15.80 2.68
CA ALA A 173 -1.24 -16.31 3.04
C ALA A 173 -0.99 -16.21 4.55
N VAL A 174 -1.38 -15.09 5.19
CA VAL A 174 -1.30 -14.94 6.65
C VAL A 174 -2.21 -15.94 7.35
N GLU A 175 -3.45 -16.09 6.88
CA GLU A 175 -4.38 -17.07 7.43
C GLU A 175 -3.87 -18.51 7.33
N THR A 176 -3.28 -18.88 6.18
CA THR A 176 -2.69 -20.21 5.98
C THR A 176 -1.52 -20.44 6.92
N SER A 177 -0.66 -19.44 7.11
CA SER A 177 0.48 -19.52 8.04
C SER A 177 0.05 -19.76 9.49
N LEU A 178 -1.10 -19.22 9.90
CA LEU A 178 -1.64 -19.41 11.26
C LEU A 178 -2.22 -20.80 11.50
N HIS A 179 -2.69 -21.49 10.45
CA HIS A 179 -3.27 -22.83 10.57
C HIS A 179 -2.22 -23.95 10.45
N GLN A 180 -1.00 -23.63 10.03
CA GLN A 180 0.10 -24.60 9.89
C GLN A 180 0.99 -24.71 11.13
N GLU A 181 0.85 -23.80 12.10
CA GLU A 181 1.45 -23.89 13.44
C GLU A 181 0.48 -24.55 14.44
#